data_AF-A0A9D1AFS2-F1
#
_entry.id   AF-A0A9D1AFS2-F1
#
_cell.length_a   1.000
_cell.length_b   1.000
_cell.length_c   1.000
_cell.angle_alpha   90.00
_cell.angle_beta   90.00
_cell.angle_gamma   90.00
#
_symmetry.space_group_name_H-M   'P 1'
#
loop_
_entity.id
_entity.type
_entity.pdbx_description
1 polymer ?
#
loop_
_entity_poly.entity_id
_entity_poly.type
_entity_poly.pdbx_seq_one_letter_code
_entity_poly.pdbx_strand_id
1 'polypeptide(L)'
;MDKIRMLQDRRSAVKSAGKSVRADIAALCDEGSFVELSTFSFSKSELFPEGAAGEGVVAGFITIDGYPFCVVAQNGEVLGGGVSEAGCKKIAKCLSGAEKSNTPVIYVLSSKGVRIGEGVNALEGLAEVLLKAAQLKGSVLQFCIIDGEVYGQIAALAAICDFSFFIKNKSVLAENSPLVLAAKSGVNASAKELGGADGLKNANLVAFNVDSVSEVRKKILAITSAVSPAVVDCDEMNTVVEALNSTPSAENLLKLFDGGSLVEVGSLYSPEVKCVLGRMGGISCAAIIFGGDGVLLDAAKVRKIKDFAELACCRELPLVFFVNCAGLRPDIATHDSLVLKEIAELINVLDCCDKKVSVISGKAVGLGYTLFAAKSMGYDYTFAFATAKVALFDGVQGAEIEFAGENVGKEMLEKRYSEETSDPVNAARNGYIDNIIEPAFAKQYIVACLQTLLP
;
A
#
# COMPACT_ATOMS: atom_id res chain seq x y z
N MET A 1 -7.52 -9.99 -53.62
CA MET A 1 -7.75 -9.07 -52.49
C MET A 1 -6.56 -9.19 -51.55
N ASP A 2 -5.79 -8.12 -51.36
CA ASP A 2 -4.56 -8.14 -50.55
C ASP A 2 -4.93 -8.12 -49.06
N LYS A 3 -4.85 -9.30 -48.42
CA LYS A 3 -5.21 -9.49 -47.00
C LYS A 3 -4.30 -8.69 -46.06
N ILE A 4 -3.04 -8.42 -46.44
CA ILE A 4 -2.11 -7.65 -45.63
C ILE A 4 -2.51 -6.18 -45.64
N ARG A 5 -2.80 -5.62 -46.81
CA ARG A 5 -3.30 -4.25 -46.93
C ARG A 5 -4.60 -4.04 -46.15
N MET A 6 -5.55 -4.97 -46.23
CA MET A 6 -6.78 -4.91 -45.43
C MET A 6 -6.52 -4.92 -43.93
N LEU A 7 -5.55 -5.72 -43.46
CA LEU A 7 -5.17 -5.74 -42.05
C LEU A 7 -4.54 -4.40 -41.64
N GLN A 8 -3.69 -3.82 -42.47
CA GLN A 8 -3.07 -2.52 -42.22
C GLN A 8 -4.13 -1.42 -42.09
N ASP A 9 -5.10 -1.38 -43.00
CA ASP A 9 -6.21 -0.40 -42.95
C ASP A 9 -7.03 -0.54 -41.67
N ARG A 10 -7.41 -1.78 -41.31
CA ARG A 10 -8.15 -2.07 -40.06
C ARG A 10 -7.36 -1.69 -38.81
N ARG A 11 -6.05 -1.96 -38.78
CA ARG A 11 -5.18 -1.57 -37.65
C ARG A 11 -5.06 -0.05 -37.53
N SER A 12 -4.94 0.66 -38.64
CA SER A 12 -4.86 2.12 -38.66
C SER A 12 -6.13 2.76 -38.08
N ALA A 13 -7.32 2.24 -38.43
CA ALA A 13 -8.58 2.70 -37.86
C ALA A 13 -8.63 2.52 -36.33
N VAL A 14 -8.26 1.34 -35.82
CA VAL A 14 -8.26 1.04 -34.37
C VAL A 14 -7.22 1.86 -33.61
N LYS A 15 -6.03 2.07 -34.20
CA LYS A 15 -4.98 2.94 -33.61
C LYS A 15 -5.42 4.40 -33.56
N SER A 16 -6.08 4.89 -34.62
CA SER A 16 -6.61 6.25 -34.67
C SER A 16 -7.70 6.48 -33.63
N ALA A 17 -8.54 5.48 -33.36
CA ALA A 17 -9.63 5.58 -32.39
C ALA A 17 -9.19 5.46 -30.92
N GLY A 18 -7.95 5.09 -30.63
CA GLY A 18 -7.42 5.03 -29.27
C GLY A 18 -5.97 5.49 -29.27
N LYS A 19 -5.76 6.72 -29.76
CA LYS A 19 -4.42 7.29 -29.92
C LYS A 19 -3.89 7.74 -28.58
N SER A 20 -4.72 8.41 -27.76
CA SER A 20 -4.29 8.89 -26.43
C SER A 20 -3.94 7.73 -25.51
N VAL A 21 -4.85 6.75 -25.35
CA VAL A 21 -4.63 5.61 -24.45
C VAL A 21 -3.37 4.79 -24.82
N ARG A 22 -3.04 4.68 -26.11
CA ARG A 22 -1.81 4.01 -26.55
C ARG A 22 -0.56 4.86 -26.33
N ALA A 23 -0.68 6.18 -26.35
CA ALA A 23 0.40 7.07 -25.96
C ALA A 23 0.70 6.95 -24.45
N ASP A 24 -0.33 6.80 -23.62
CA ASP A 24 -0.17 6.57 -22.17
C ASP A 24 0.52 5.24 -21.90
N ILE A 25 0.12 4.16 -22.59
CA ILE A 25 0.83 2.86 -22.53
C ILE A 25 2.28 3.01 -22.99
N ALA A 26 2.53 3.73 -24.09
CA ALA A 26 3.88 3.93 -24.62
C ALA A 26 4.78 4.74 -23.66
N ALA A 27 4.22 5.69 -22.91
CA ALA A 27 4.95 6.43 -21.88
C ALA A 27 5.33 5.55 -20.68
N LEU A 28 4.54 4.52 -20.41
CA LEU A 28 4.76 3.57 -19.32
C LEU A 28 5.82 2.51 -19.66
N CYS A 29 5.86 2.02 -20.91
CA CYS A 29 6.65 0.85 -21.29
C CYS A 29 7.99 1.14 -21.96
N ASP A 30 8.83 0.12 -22.09
CA ASP A 30 10.03 0.16 -22.91
C ASP A 30 9.65 0.28 -24.39
N GLU A 31 10.52 0.95 -25.17
CA GLU A 31 10.29 1.15 -26.60
C GLU A 31 10.09 -0.19 -27.32
N GLY A 32 9.01 -0.31 -28.09
CA GLY A 32 8.69 -1.51 -28.87
C GLY A 32 8.22 -2.72 -28.05
N SER A 33 8.10 -2.62 -26.72
CA SER A 33 7.70 -3.75 -25.86
C SER A 33 6.20 -4.05 -25.85
N PHE A 34 5.36 -3.08 -26.21
CA PHE A 34 3.91 -3.23 -26.14
C PHE A 34 3.37 -4.22 -27.18
N VAL A 35 2.78 -5.31 -26.68
CA VAL A 35 2.08 -6.31 -27.48
C VAL A 35 0.59 -6.25 -27.18
N GLU A 36 -0.18 -5.63 -28.07
CA GLU A 36 -1.63 -5.52 -27.94
C GLU A 36 -2.33 -6.85 -28.25
N LEU A 37 -3.24 -7.25 -27.36
CA LEU A 37 -4.07 -8.43 -27.49
C LEU A 37 -5.54 -8.06 -27.72
N SER A 38 -6.26 -8.97 -28.39
CA SER A 38 -7.70 -8.82 -28.66
C SER A 38 -8.05 -7.45 -29.28
N THR A 39 -7.19 -6.93 -30.17
CA THR A 39 -7.32 -5.60 -30.80
C THR A 39 -8.63 -5.41 -31.58
N PHE A 40 -9.23 -6.50 -32.06
CA PHE A 40 -10.46 -6.50 -32.86
C PHE A 40 -11.68 -7.02 -32.09
N SER A 41 -11.61 -7.10 -30.76
CA SER A 41 -12.71 -7.54 -29.89
C SER A 41 -13.55 -6.34 -29.46
N PHE A 42 -14.76 -6.19 -30.02
CA PHE A 42 -15.67 -5.08 -29.74
C PHE A 42 -17.06 -5.62 -29.38
N SER A 43 -17.78 -4.97 -28.46
CA SER A 43 -19.18 -5.30 -28.20
C SER A 43 -20.05 -4.86 -29.38
N LYS A 44 -21.13 -5.60 -29.62
CA LYS A 44 -22.22 -5.18 -30.49
C LYS A 44 -23.47 -5.03 -29.65
N SER A 45 -24.25 -4.00 -29.92
CA SER A 45 -25.56 -3.78 -29.29
C SER A 45 -26.53 -3.21 -30.32
N GLU A 46 -27.81 -3.08 -29.96
CA GLU A 46 -28.80 -2.44 -30.82
C GLU A 46 -28.41 -1.01 -31.22
N LEU A 47 -27.73 -0.29 -30.33
CA LEU A 47 -27.20 1.06 -30.57
C LEU A 47 -25.90 1.08 -31.38
N PHE A 48 -25.16 -0.04 -31.39
CA PHE A 48 -23.88 -0.19 -32.09
C PHE A 48 -23.82 -1.54 -32.83
N PRO A 49 -24.60 -1.73 -33.90
CA PRO A 49 -24.72 -3.03 -34.58
C PRO A 49 -23.39 -3.49 -35.23
N GLU A 50 -22.53 -2.53 -35.61
CA GLU A 50 -21.21 -2.78 -36.18
C GLU A 50 -20.09 -2.80 -35.12
N GLY A 51 -20.41 -2.49 -33.85
CA GLY A 51 -19.45 -2.20 -32.79
C GLY A 51 -18.73 -0.86 -32.97
N ALA A 52 -17.78 -0.55 -32.08
CA ALA A 52 -16.94 0.64 -32.19
C ALA A 52 -15.45 0.26 -32.28
N ALA A 53 -14.74 0.78 -33.28
CA ALA A 53 -13.31 0.51 -33.39
C ALA A 53 -12.56 1.08 -32.18
N GLY A 54 -11.71 0.27 -31.55
CA GLY A 54 -10.97 0.67 -30.36
C GLY A 54 -11.82 0.79 -29.08
N GLU A 55 -13.02 0.20 -29.06
CA GLU A 55 -13.94 0.28 -27.94
C GLU A 55 -13.34 -0.18 -26.61
N GLY A 56 -13.60 0.62 -25.58
CA GLY A 56 -13.62 0.22 -24.18
C GLY A 56 -12.24 0.08 -23.56
N VAL A 57 -11.44 -0.88 -24.03
CA VAL A 57 -10.21 -1.32 -23.37
C VAL A 57 -9.14 -1.73 -24.38
N VAL A 58 -7.94 -1.20 -24.20
CA VAL A 58 -6.69 -1.69 -24.78
C VAL A 58 -6.04 -2.59 -23.73
N ALA A 59 -5.66 -3.81 -24.11
CA ALA A 59 -5.04 -4.76 -23.18
C ALA A 59 -3.91 -5.53 -23.86
N GLY A 60 -2.93 -5.97 -23.10
CA GLY A 60 -1.77 -6.68 -23.62
C GLY A 60 -0.68 -6.84 -22.58
N PHE A 61 0.55 -6.98 -23.06
CA PHE A 61 1.74 -7.01 -22.21
C PHE A 61 2.72 -5.93 -22.62
N ILE A 62 3.52 -5.48 -21.65
CA ILE A 62 4.60 -4.52 -21.81
C ILE A 62 5.80 -4.99 -21.00
N THR A 63 6.95 -4.36 -21.21
CA THR A 63 8.05 -4.41 -20.25
C THR A 63 8.32 -3.01 -19.70
N ILE A 64 8.80 -2.95 -18.46
CA ILE A 64 9.38 -1.75 -17.88
C ILE A 64 10.75 -2.16 -17.33
N ASP A 65 11.81 -1.60 -17.90
CA ASP A 65 13.21 -1.98 -17.60
C ASP A 65 13.44 -3.50 -17.73
N GLY A 66 12.85 -4.08 -18.79
CA GLY A 66 12.90 -5.52 -19.07
C GLY A 66 11.98 -6.40 -18.19
N TYR A 67 11.39 -5.87 -17.12
CA TYR A 67 10.45 -6.61 -16.28
C TYR A 67 9.05 -6.63 -16.90
N PRO A 68 8.39 -7.80 -17.05
CA PRO A 68 7.10 -7.91 -17.74
C PRO A 68 5.92 -7.44 -16.88
N PHE A 69 4.96 -6.78 -17.51
CA PHE A 69 3.68 -6.42 -16.92
C PHE A 69 2.53 -6.73 -17.88
N CYS A 70 1.41 -7.17 -17.34
CA CYS A 70 0.12 -7.11 -18.01
C CYS A 70 -0.38 -5.68 -17.95
N VAL A 71 -0.92 -5.14 -19.04
CA VAL A 71 -1.52 -3.81 -19.06
C VAL A 71 -2.97 -3.88 -19.53
N VAL A 72 -3.82 -3.11 -18.86
CA VAL A 72 -5.23 -2.89 -19.18
C VAL A 72 -5.47 -1.40 -19.11
N ALA A 73 -5.84 -0.76 -20.22
CA ALA A 73 -6.06 0.68 -20.27
C ALA A 73 -7.42 1.00 -20.90
N GLN A 74 -8.24 1.76 -20.19
CA GLN A 74 -9.55 2.17 -20.69
C GLN A 74 -9.42 3.27 -21.74
N ASN A 75 -10.13 3.11 -22.86
CA ASN A 75 -10.13 4.09 -23.94
C ASN A 75 -11.26 5.11 -23.74
N GLY A 76 -10.96 6.22 -23.08
CA GLY A 76 -11.92 7.32 -22.87
C GLY A 76 -12.40 8.00 -24.16
N GLU A 77 -11.64 7.95 -25.26
CA GLU A 77 -11.96 8.62 -26.53
C GLU A 77 -13.15 7.96 -27.25
N VAL A 78 -13.37 6.67 -27.02
CA VAL A 78 -14.45 5.90 -27.64
C VAL A 78 -15.52 5.64 -26.59
N LEU A 79 -16.67 6.28 -26.78
CA LEU A 79 -17.87 6.09 -25.94
C LEU A 79 -17.62 6.36 -24.45
N GLY A 80 -16.73 7.31 -24.15
CA GLY A 80 -16.43 7.75 -22.79
C GLY A 80 -15.73 6.72 -21.92
N GLY A 81 -15.12 5.68 -22.52
CA GLY A 81 -14.50 4.58 -21.77
C GLY A 81 -15.51 3.74 -20.99
N GLY A 82 -16.78 3.76 -21.41
CA GLY A 82 -17.85 3.04 -20.75
C GLY A 82 -17.55 1.54 -20.64
N VAL A 83 -17.77 0.97 -19.46
CA VAL A 83 -17.61 -0.46 -19.23
C VAL A 83 -18.64 -1.24 -20.07
N SER A 84 -18.16 -2.10 -20.96
CA SER A 84 -18.95 -2.99 -21.82
C SER A 84 -18.63 -4.46 -21.56
N GLU A 85 -19.52 -5.36 -21.97
CA GLU A 85 -19.34 -6.81 -21.83
C GLU A 85 -18.04 -7.30 -22.50
N ALA A 86 -17.77 -6.87 -23.74
CA ALA A 86 -16.54 -7.21 -24.43
C ALA A 86 -15.29 -6.59 -23.78
N GLY A 87 -15.41 -5.37 -23.25
CA GLY A 87 -14.37 -4.72 -22.47
C GLY A 87 -14.03 -5.54 -21.23
N CYS A 88 -15.03 -5.92 -20.44
CA CYS A 88 -14.87 -6.76 -19.26
C CYS A 88 -14.24 -8.12 -19.57
N LYS A 89 -14.74 -8.83 -20.59
CA LYS A 89 -14.15 -10.10 -21.04
C LYS A 89 -12.68 -9.95 -21.45
N LYS A 90 -12.31 -8.82 -22.06
CA LYS A 90 -10.92 -8.52 -22.43
C LYS A 90 -10.06 -8.27 -21.19
N ILE A 91 -10.57 -7.57 -20.18
CA ILE A 91 -9.90 -7.38 -18.89
C ILE A 91 -9.72 -8.74 -18.19
N ALA A 92 -10.81 -9.49 -17.98
CA ALA A 92 -10.80 -10.78 -17.28
C ALA A 92 -9.84 -11.79 -17.93
N LYS A 93 -9.77 -11.81 -19.27
CA LYS A 93 -8.77 -12.63 -20.00
C LYS A 93 -7.34 -12.18 -19.73
N CYS A 94 -7.07 -10.88 -19.64
CA CYS A 94 -5.76 -10.35 -19.28
C CYS A 94 -5.38 -10.76 -17.85
N LEU A 95 -6.29 -10.60 -16.89
CA LEU A 95 -6.09 -11.00 -15.49
C LEU A 95 -5.86 -12.50 -15.33
N SER A 96 -6.57 -13.32 -16.08
CA SER A 96 -6.35 -14.76 -16.11
C SER A 96 -5.00 -15.15 -16.73
N GLY A 97 -4.47 -14.33 -17.63
CA GLY A 97 -3.11 -14.47 -18.14
C GLY A 97 -2.08 -14.12 -17.06
N ALA A 98 -2.28 -12.98 -16.41
CA ALA A 98 -1.46 -12.47 -15.31
C ALA A 98 -1.31 -13.49 -14.17
N GLU A 99 -2.42 -14.10 -13.75
CA GLU A 99 -2.46 -15.17 -12.75
C GLU A 99 -1.56 -16.35 -13.13
N LYS A 100 -1.70 -16.85 -14.36
CA LYS A 100 -0.98 -18.04 -14.83
C LYS A 100 0.53 -17.83 -14.91
N SER A 101 0.96 -16.61 -15.22
CA SER A 101 2.38 -16.27 -15.35
C SER A 101 2.94 -15.51 -14.16
N ASN A 102 2.15 -15.35 -13.08
CA ASN A 102 2.46 -14.50 -11.93
C ASN A 102 3.00 -13.11 -12.34
N THR A 103 2.42 -12.52 -13.38
CA THR A 103 2.89 -11.27 -13.98
C THR A 103 2.08 -10.09 -13.45
N PRO A 104 2.70 -9.07 -12.82
CA PRO A 104 1.98 -7.93 -12.27
C PRO A 104 1.09 -7.22 -13.31
N VAL A 105 0.00 -6.63 -12.83
CA VAL A 105 -1.00 -5.97 -13.67
C VAL A 105 -0.98 -4.47 -13.44
N ILE A 106 -1.01 -3.70 -14.53
CA ILE A 106 -1.19 -2.25 -14.50
C ILE A 106 -2.52 -1.91 -15.17
N TYR A 107 -3.41 -1.32 -14.40
CA TYR A 107 -4.67 -0.75 -14.87
C TYR A 107 -4.48 0.75 -15.13
N VAL A 108 -4.93 1.25 -16.28
CA VAL A 108 -5.02 2.69 -16.57
C VAL A 108 -6.50 3.00 -16.74
N LEU A 109 -7.08 3.65 -15.74
CA LEU A 109 -8.52 3.89 -15.66
C LEU A 109 -8.86 5.33 -16.03
N SER A 110 -9.88 5.45 -16.88
CA SER A 110 -10.50 6.71 -17.29
C SER A 110 -11.88 6.37 -17.84
N SER A 111 -12.87 6.23 -16.97
CA SER A 111 -14.22 5.76 -17.33
C SER A 111 -15.30 6.51 -16.59
N LYS A 112 -16.29 6.97 -17.37
CA LYS A 112 -17.46 7.67 -16.84
C LYS A 112 -18.59 6.72 -16.43
N GLY A 113 -18.30 5.44 -16.24
CA GLY A 113 -19.23 4.42 -15.74
C GLY A 113 -19.51 3.30 -16.75
N VAL A 114 -20.73 2.77 -16.72
CA VAL A 114 -21.16 1.62 -17.55
C VAL A 114 -21.80 2.05 -18.86
N ARG A 115 -21.72 1.20 -19.89
CA ARG A 115 -22.42 1.41 -21.15
C ARG A 115 -23.91 1.09 -20.97
N ILE A 116 -24.73 2.12 -20.80
CA ILE A 116 -26.18 2.01 -20.51
C ILE A 116 -26.90 1.07 -21.49
N GLY A 117 -26.56 1.12 -22.78
CA GLY A 117 -27.19 0.31 -23.84
C GLY A 117 -26.94 -1.20 -23.78
N GLU A 118 -26.06 -1.69 -22.90
CA GLU A 118 -25.81 -3.13 -22.70
C GLU A 118 -26.51 -3.70 -21.46
N GLY A 119 -27.11 -2.84 -20.63
CA GLY A 119 -27.90 -3.25 -19.47
C GLY A 119 -27.14 -4.19 -18.53
N VAL A 120 -27.79 -5.29 -18.14
CA VAL A 120 -27.26 -6.26 -17.16
C VAL A 120 -25.99 -6.96 -17.64
N ASN A 121 -25.77 -7.12 -18.94
CA ASN A 121 -24.56 -7.79 -19.45
C ASN A 121 -23.28 -7.03 -19.08
N ALA A 122 -23.32 -5.70 -19.08
CA ALA A 122 -22.20 -4.88 -18.64
C ALA A 122 -21.94 -5.02 -17.13
N LEU A 123 -23.00 -5.23 -16.34
CA LEU A 123 -22.91 -5.45 -14.89
C LEU A 123 -22.32 -6.82 -14.56
N GLU A 124 -22.76 -7.88 -15.24
CA GLU A 124 -22.18 -9.23 -15.08
C GLU A 124 -20.69 -9.24 -15.46
N GLY A 125 -20.33 -8.60 -16.58
CA GLY A 125 -18.93 -8.46 -16.95
C GLY A 125 -18.11 -7.68 -15.90
N LEU A 126 -18.67 -6.64 -15.30
CA LEU A 126 -17.99 -5.86 -14.27
C LEU A 126 -17.80 -6.66 -12.98
N ALA A 127 -18.81 -7.44 -12.58
CA ALA A 127 -18.70 -8.36 -11.46
C ALA A 127 -17.59 -9.40 -11.70
N GLU A 128 -17.47 -9.94 -12.91
CA GLU A 128 -16.38 -10.84 -13.30
C GLU A 128 -15.01 -10.17 -13.13
N VAL A 129 -14.85 -8.93 -13.58
CA VAL A 129 -13.59 -8.18 -13.45
C VAL A 129 -13.22 -7.92 -11.99
N LEU A 130 -14.16 -7.42 -11.19
CA LEU A 130 -13.91 -7.09 -9.79
C LEU A 130 -13.58 -8.35 -8.98
N LEU A 131 -14.34 -9.44 -9.19
CA LEU A 131 -14.07 -10.71 -8.52
C LEU A 131 -12.70 -11.26 -8.93
N LYS A 132 -12.36 -11.21 -10.22
CA LYS A 132 -11.07 -11.72 -10.69
C LYS A 132 -9.90 -10.90 -10.14
N ALA A 133 -10.01 -9.58 -10.11
CA ALA A 133 -9.01 -8.71 -9.49
C ALA A 133 -8.87 -8.99 -7.98
N ALA A 134 -9.97 -9.23 -7.27
CA ALA A 134 -9.94 -9.59 -5.86
C ALA A 134 -9.26 -10.95 -5.62
N GLN A 135 -9.51 -11.94 -6.48
CA GLN A 135 -8.85 -13.25 -6.43
C GLN A 135 -7.34 -13.19 -6.68
N LEU A 136 -6.86 -12.17 -7.40
CA LEU A 136 -5.43 -11.93 -7.61
C LEU A 136 -4.74 -11.31 -6.39
N LYS A 137 -5.49 -10.70 -5.46
CA LYS A 137 -4.90 -10.06 -4.28
C LYS A 137 -4.05 -11.06 -3.50
N GLY A 138 -2.87 -10.63 -3.09
CA GLY A 138 -1.92 -11.47 -2.37
C GLY A 138 -1.16 -12.49 -3.21
N SER A 139 -1.44 -12.63 -4.52
CA SER A 139 -0.65 -13.46 -5.44
C SER A 139 0.01 -12.61 -6.52
N VAL A 140 -0.76 -11.88 -7.32
CA VAL A 140 -0.26 -11.01 -8.39
C VAL A 140 -0.32 -9.55 -7.93
N LEU A 141 0.77 -8.82 -8.13
CA LEU A 141 0.82 -7.40 -7.76
C LEU A 141 0.01 -6.54 -8.74
N GLN A 142 -0.84 -5.67 -8.21
CA GLN A 142 -1.82 -4.89 -8.96
C GLN A 142 -1.63 -3.39 -8.74
N PHE A 143 -1.43 -2.66 -9.83
CA PHE A 143 -1.22 -1.21 -9.86
C PHE A 143 -2.36 -0.52 -10.61
N CYS A 144 -2.94 0.53 -10.04
CA CYS A 144 -4.02 1.28 -10.65
C CYS A 144 -3.60 2.73 -10.91
N ILE A 145 -3.57 3.15 -12.17
CA ILE A 145 -3.33 4.53 -12.58
C ILE A 145 -4.69 5.18 -12.85
N ILE A 146 -5.03 6.21 -12.08
CA ILE A 146 -6.25 6.99 -12.27
C ILE A 146 -5.91 8.12 -13.22
N ASP A 147 -6.09 7.91 -14.52
CA ASP A 147 -5.67 8.87 -15.54
C ASP A 147 -6.85 9.70 -16.09
N GLY A 148 -7.70 10.19 -15.18
CA GLY A 148 -8.89 10.96 -15.52
C GLY A 148 -9.97 10.86 -14.44
N GLU A 149 -11.21 11.09 -14.86
CA GLU A 149 -12.38 10.85 -14.03
C GLU A 149 -12.81 9.38 -14.12
N VAL A 150 -12.90 8.73 -12.97
CA VAL A 150 -13.31 7.33 -12.82
C VAL A 150 -14.50 7.25 -11.88
N TYR A 151 -15.65 6.85 -12.43
CA TYR A 151 -16.91 6.77 -11.68
C TYR A 151 -17.55 5.38 -11.70
N GLY A 152 -18.42 5.13 -10.71
CA GLY A 152 -19.21 3.91 -10.62
C GLY A 152 -18.38 2.73 -10.13
N GLN A 153 -18.96 1.54 -10.26
CA GLN A 153 -18.42 0.32 -9.68
C GLN A 153 -16.99 -0.04 -10.17
N ILE A 154 -16.56 0.44 -11.35
CA ILE A 154 -15.16 0.25 -11.79
C ILE A 154 -14.16 1.02 -10.93
N ALA A 155 -14.58 2.09 -10.25
CA ALA A 155 -13.76 2.80 -9.28
C ALA A 155 -13.35 1.89 -8.11
N ALA A 156 -14.16 0.88 -7.76
CA ALA A 156 -13.82 -0.10 -6.74
C ALA A 156 -12.57 -0.93 -7.10
N LEU A 157 -12.24 -1.05 -8.40
CA LEU A 157 -11.02 -1.74 -8.83
C LEU A 157 -9.76 -1.08 -8.27
N ALA A 158 -9.74 0.25 -8.13
CA ALA A 158 -8.62 0.97 -7.53
C ALA A 158 -8.44 0.61 -6.04
N ALA A 159 -9.55 0.36 -5.33
CA ALA A 159 -9.54 -0.08 -3.93
C ALA A 159 -9.19 -1.57 -3.75
N ILE A 160 -9.29 -2.37 -4.81
CA ILE A 160 -8.84 -3.77 -4.83
C ILE A 160 -7.33 -3.87 -5.10
N CYS A 161 -6.79 -2.94 -5.89
CA CYS A 161 -5.37 -2.92 -6.25
C CYS A 161 -4.48 -2.63 -5.03
N ASP A 162 -3.25 -3.16 -5.06
CA ASP A 162 -2.27 -2.95 -3.99
C ASP A 162 -1.79 -1.50 -3.93
N PHE A 163 -1.68 -0.84 -5.09
CA PHE A 163 -1.20 0.53 -5.21
C PHE A 163 -2.02 1.34 -6.22
N SER A 164 -2.40 2.55 -5.84
CA SER A 164 -3.09 3.51 -6.71
C SER A 164 -2.24 4.75 -6.99
N PHE A 165 -2.29 5.27 -8.21
CA PHE A 165 -1.57 6.47 -8.64
C PHE A 165 -2.55 7.51 -9.16
N PHE A 166 -2.56 8.67 -8.51
CA PHE A 166 -3.36 9.82 -8.89
C PHE A 166 -2.46 10.83 -9.61
N ILE A 167 -2.71 11.07 -10.90
CA ILE A 167 -2.13 12.15 -11.68
C ILE A 167 -2.68 13.49 -11.17
N LYS A 168 -1.78 14.37 -10.70
CA LYS A 168 -2.13 15.68 -10.15
C LYS A 168 -3.01 16.48 -11.10
N ASN A 169 -4.01 17.14 -10.54
CA ASN A 169 -4.97 18.00 -11.23
C ASN A 169 -5.83 17.32 -12.32
N LYS A 170 -5.74 15.99 -12.46
CA LYS A 170 -6.50 15.22 -13.46
C LYS A 170 -7.37 14.15 -12.82
N SER A 171 -6.84 13.43 -11.83
CA SER A 171 -7.50 12.24 -11.26
C SER A 171 -8.69 12.57 -10.37
N VAL A 172 -9.79 11.86 -10.63
CA VAL A 172 -10.96 11.80 -9.76
C VAL A 172 -11.39 10.34 -9.66
N LEU A 173 -11.59 9.85 -8.44
CA LEU A 173 -12.08 8.50 -8.16
C LEU A 173 -13.29 8.60 -7.23
N ALA A 174 -14.47 8.22 -7.68
CA ALA A 174 -15.69 8.29 -6.87
C ALA A 174 -16.76 7.27 -7.30
N GLU A 175 -17.63 6.87 -6.37
CA GLU A 175 -18.72 5.94 -6.69
C GLU A 175 -19.78 6.57 -7.59
N ASN A 176 -20.13 7.84 -7.36
CA ASN A 176 -21.07 8.58 -8.20
C ASN A 176 -20.35 9.76 -8.86
N SER A 177 -20.80 10.15 -10.04
CA SER A 177 -20.36 11.41 -10.63
C SER A 177 -21.03 12.60 -9.92
N PRO A 178 -20.46 13.82 -10.01
CA PRO A 178 -21.09 15.03 -9.50
C PRO A 178 -22.55 15.22 -9.94
N LEU A 179 -22.85 14.87 -11.20
CA LEU A 179 -24.18 14.94 -11.76
C LEU A 179 -25.17 14.01 -11.04
N VAL A 180 -24.75 12.76 -10.80
CA VAL A 180 -25.59 11.76 -10.12
C VAL A 180 -25.77 12.11 -8.65
N LEU A 181 -24.73 12.64 -8.00
CA LEU A 181 -24.81 13.08 -6.60
C LEU A 181 -25.80 14.24 -6.46
N ALA A 182 -25.66 15.28 -7.28
CA ALA A 182 -26.56 16.43 -7.27
C ALA A 182 -28.02 16.03 -7.51
N ALA A 183 -28.27 15.12 -8.45
CA ALA A 183 -29.62 14.63 -8.75
C ALA A 183 -30.24 13.84 -7.59
N LYS A 184 -29.45 13.09 -6.82
CA LYS A 184 -29.96 12.23 -5.73
C LYS A 184 -30.05 12.93 -4.38
N SER A 185 -29.08 13.75 -4.02
CA SER A 185 -28.96 14.35 -2.69
C SER A 185 -29.17 15.87 -2.67
N GLY A 186 -29.25 16.52 -3.84
CA GLY A 186 -29.27 17.98 -3.94
C GLY A 186 -27.92 18.65 -3.63
N VAL A 187 -26.87 17.87 -3.35
CA VAL A 187 -25.53 18.40 -3.05
C VAL A 187 -24.77 18.63 -4.35
N ASN A 188 -24.47 19.90 -4.63
CA ASN A 188 -23.57 20.28 -5.71
C ASN A 188 -22.12 20.28 -5.19
N ALA A 189 -21.32 19.35 -5.69
CA ALA A 189 -19.88 19.28 -5.44
C ALA A 189 -19.15 19.22 -6.78
N SER A 190 -17.95 19.79 -6.85
CA SER A 190 -17.06 19.60 -7.99
C SER A 190 -16.48 18.18 -8.02
N ALA A 191 -15.99 17.74 -9.19
CA ALA A 191 -15.35 16.42 -9.33
C ALA A 191 -14.17 16.26 -8.35
N LYS A 192 -13.39 17.33 -8.17
CA LYS A 192 -12.23 17.35 -7.26
C LYS A 192 -12.63 17.24 -5.79
N GLU A 193 -13.68 17.93 -5.37
CA GLU A 193 -14.20 17.82 -3.99
C GLU A 193 -14.75 16.42 -3.71
N LEU A 194 -15.31 15.77 -4.73
CA LEU A 194 -15.94 14.46 -4.59
C LEU A 194 -14.93 13.30 -4.49
N GLY A 195 -13.87 13.33 -5.29
CA GLY A 195 -12.97 12.17 -5.44
C GLY A 195 -11.54 12.52 -5.81
N GLY A 196 -11.13 13.78 -5.65
CA GLY A 196 -9.75 14.19 -5.88
C GLY A 196 -8.77 13.63 -4.84
N ALA A 197 -7.48 13.72 -5.14
CA ALA A 197 -6.42 13.19 -4.28
C ALA A 197 -6.43 13.74 -2.83
N ASP A 198 -6.96 14.95 -2.62
CA ASP A 198 -7.09 15.57 -1.29
C ASP A 198 -8.03 14.77 -0.35
N GLY A 199 -8.96 14.00 -0.91
CA GLY A 199 -9.87 13.12 -0.17
C GLY A 199 -9.21 11.83 0.35
N LEU A 200 -8.01 11.48 -0.15
CA LEU A 200 -7.33 10.22 0.17
C LEU A 200 -6.89 10.12 1.64
N LYS A 201 -6.79 11.25 2.34
CA LYS A 201 -6.43 11.31 3.77
C LYS A 201 -7.36 10.51 4.69
N ASN A 202 -8.59 10.25 4.24
CA ASN A 202 -9.60 9.50 4.99
C ASN A 202 -9.95 8.15 4.33
N ALA A 203 -9.29 7.80 3.21
CA ALA A 203 -9.70 6.67 2.38
C ALA A 203 -9.07 5.34 2.82
N ASN A 204 -7.98 5.37 3.58
CA ASN A 204 -7.11 4.20 3.82
C ASN A 204 -6.71 3.48 2.52
N LEU A 205 -6.66 4.22 1.41
CA LEU A 205 -6.24 3.71 0.10
C LEU A 205 -4.74 3.96 -0.04
N VAL A 206 -3.96 2.92 -0.35
CA VAL A 206 -2.53 3.04 -0.62
C VAL A 206 -2.35 3.77 -1.96
N ALA A 207 -2.23 5.09 -1.87
CA ALA A 207 -2.23 5.96 -3.02
C ALA A 207 -1.02 6.90 -3.07
N PHE A 208 -0.54 7.16 -4.28
CA PHE A 208 0.50 8.13 -4.58
C PHE A 208 -0.07 9.29 -5.40
N ASN A 209 0.30 10.51 -5.06
CA ASN A 209 -0.01 11.69 -5.86
C ASN A 209 1.22 12.03 -6.72
N VAL A 210 1.11 11.89 -8.03
CA VAL A 210 2.22 11.94 -8.99
C VAL A 210 1.98 13.00 -10.06
N ASP A 211 3.05 13.55 -10.63
CA ASP A 211 2.96 14.60 -11.64
C ASP A 211 2.71 14.06 -13.06
N SER A 212 3.11 12.81 -13.35
CA SER A 212 3.03 12.25 -14.69
C SER A 212 3.08 10.72 -14.71
N VAL A 213 2.67 10.11 -15.85
CA VAL A 213 2.82 8.67 -16.12
C VAL A 213 4.28 8.22 -16.04
N SER A 214 5.24 9.07 -16.43
CA SER A 214 6.67 8.77 -16.31
C SER A 214 7.13 8.64 -14.86
N GLU A 215 6.52 9.38 -13.93
CA GLU A 215 6.77 9.20 -12.50
C GLU A 215 6.15 7.90 -11.97
N VAL A 216 4.95 7.54 -12.46
CA VAL A 216 4.32 6.25 -12.15
C VAL A 216 5.25 5.10 -12.54
N ARG A 217 5.80 5.13 -13.77
CA ARG A 217 6.77 4.15 -14.25
C ARG A 217 7.92 3.94 -13.26
N LYS A 218 8.54 5.03 -12.78
CA LYS A 218 9.65 4.98 -11.81
C LYS A 218 9.21 4.39 -10.47
N LYS A 219 8.03 4.77 -9.96
CA LYS A 219 7.49 4.23 -8.71
C LYS A 219 7.13 2.76 -8.80
N ILE A 220 6.54 2.31 -9.91
CA ILE A 220 6.24 0.89 -10.15
C ILE A 220 7.54 0.07 -10.14
N LEU A 221 8.60 0.54 -10.79
CA LEU A 221 9.91 -0.11 -10.73
C LEU A 221 10.48 -0.16 -9.31
N ALA A 222 10.43 0.96 -8.59
CA ALA A 222 10.93 1.02 -7.22
C ALA A 222 10.17 0.04 -6.30
N ILE A 223 8.83 -0.01 -6.40
CA ILE A 223 8.00 -0.95 -5.65
C ILE A 223 8.34 -2.39 -6.02
N THR A 224 8.40 -2.71 -7.32
CA THR A 224 8.69 -4.07 -7.81
C THR A 224 10.07 -4.54 -7.35
N SER A 225 11.06 -3.65 -7.35
CA SER A 225 12.40 -3.92 -6.82
C SER A 225 12.41 -4.12 -5.30
N ALA A 226 11.65 -3.30 -4.56
CA ALA A 226 11.58 -3.35 -3.10
C ALA A 226 10.88 -4.62 -2.58
N VAL A 227 9.90 -5.14 -3.31
CA VAL A 227 9.21 -6.41 -2.96
C VAL A 227 9.86 -7.65 -3.56
N SER A 228 10.93 -7.50 -4.35
CA SER A 228 11.63 -8.63 -4.96
C SER A 228 12.41 -9.41 -3.91
N PRO A 229 12.24 -10.74 -3.81
CA PRO A 229 12.93 -11.57 -2.82
C PRO A 229 14.44 -11.72 -3.10
N ALA A 230 14.91 -11.33 -4.29
CA ALA A 230 16.32 -11.43 -4.66
C ALA A 230 17.18 -10.60 -3.69
N VAL A 231 18.18 -11.21 -3.07
CA VAL A 231 19.21 -10.47 -2.32
C VAL A 231 20.12 -9.77 -3.32
N VAL A 232 20.38 -8.48 -3.08
CA VAL A 232 21.29 -7.68 -3.91
C VAL A 232 22.56 -7.35 -3.14
N ASP A 233 23.65 -7.12 -3.87
CA ASP A 233 24.91 -6.73 -3.24
C ASP A 233 24.78 -5.36 -2.56
N CYS A 234 25.41 -5.21 -1.40
CA CYS A 234 25.35 -4.00 -0.59
C CYS A 234 26.66 -3.81 0.19
N ASP A 235 27.40 -2.76 -0.16
CA ASP A 235 28.67 -2.41 0.47
C ASP A 235 28.50 -1.88 1.92
N GLU A 236 27.28 -1.47 2.28
CA GLU A 236 26.95 -0.71 3.48
C GLU A 236 26.11 -1.52 4.49
N MET A 237 26.51 -2.76 4.78
CA MET A 237 25.72 -3.67 5.64
C MET A 237 25.54 -3.16 7.07
N ASN A 238 26.56 -2.50 7.63
CA ASN A 238 26.62 -2.12 9.06
C ASN A 238 26.76 -0.60 9.25
N THR A 239 26.21 0.21 8.35
CA THR A 239 26.30 1.68 8.45
C THR A 239 25.82 2.18 9.81
N VAL A 240 26.66 2.96 10.47
CA VAL A 240 26.39 3.59 11.77
C VAL A 240 25.59 4.87 11.55
N VAL A 241 24.50 5.05 12.30
CA VAL A 241 23.65 6.24 12.24
C VAL A 241 23.70 6.98 13.58
N GLU A 242 24.78 7.71 13.81
CA GLU A 242 25.07 8.44 15.07
C GLU A 242 23.89 9.28 15.58
N ALA A 243 23.13 9.90 14.67
CA ALA A 243 21.97 10.73 15.02
C ALA A 243 20.87 9.98 15.80
N LEU A 244 20.82 8.64 15.72
CA LEU A 244 19.86 7.83 16.48
C LEU A 244 20.14 7.84 17.98
N ASN A 245 21.41 8.00 18.41
CA ASN A 245 21.76 8.03 19.84
C ASN A 245 21.14 9.23 20.56
N SER A 246 21.06 10.37 19.88
CA SER A 246 20.42 11.59 20.42
C SER A 246 18.95 11.69 20.06
N THR A 247 18.56 11.19 18.88
CA THR A 247 17.23 11.43 18.31
C THR A 247 16.80 10.24 17.44
N PRO A 248 16.17 9.21 18.04
CA PRO A 248 15.66 8.04 17.31
C PRO A 248 14.35 8.35 16.54
N SER A 249 14.32 9.45 15.79
CA SER A 249 13.15 9.87 15.02
C SER A 249 12.95 8.99 13.78
N ALA A 250 11.73 9.04 13.22
CA ALA A 250 11.40 8.31 12.01
C ALA A 250 12.34 8.67 10.84
N GLU A 251 12.75 9.94 10.72
CA GLU A 251 13.67 10.41 9.67
C GLU A 251 15.07 9.80 9.81
N ASN A 252 15.55 9.60 11.04
CA ASN A 252 16.84 8.96 11.28
C ASN A 252 16.76 7.44 11.11
N LEU A 253 15.63 6.82 11.50
CA LEU A 253 15.41 5.38 11.30
C LEU A 253 15.34 5.00 9.82
N LEU A 254 14.80 5.87 8.96
CA LEU A 254 14.82 5.67 7.51
C LEU A 254 16.25 5.57 6.93
N LYS A 255 17.26 6.13 7.60
CA LYS A 255 18.67 6.03 7.16
C LYS A 255 19.28 4.63 7.36
N LEU A 256 18.58 3.73 8.06
CA LEU A 256 18.99 2.34 8.20
C LEU A 256 18.78 1.53 6.92
N PHE A 257 17.93 2.01 6.01
CA PHE A 257 17.71 1.39 4.71
C PHE A 257 18.83 1.69 3.73
N ASP A 258 18.99 0.80 2.76
CA ASP A 258 19.96 0.97 1.68
C ASP A 258 19.52 2.11 0.75
N GLY A 259 20.49 2.89 0.29
CA GLY A 259 20.26 4.10 -0.49
C GLY A 259 19.39 3.86 -1.73
N GLY A 260 18.37 4.70 -1.94
CA GLY A 260 17.49 4.64 -3.11
C GLY A 260 16.50 3.47 -3.14
N SER A 261 16.48 2.58 -2.14
CA SER A 261 15.56 1.44 -2.08
C SER A 261 14.18 1.76 -1.48
N LEU A 262 14.08 2.89 -0.78
CA LEU A 262 12.93 3.27 0.03
C LEU A 262 11.70 3.64 -0.80
N VAL A 263 10.58 3.01 -0.49
CA VAL A 263 9.24 3.40 -0.94
C VAL A 263 8.31 3.50 0.26
N GLU A 264 7.99 4.73 0.68
CA GLU A 264 6.94 4.98 1.67
C GLU A 264 5.56 4.82 1.01
N VAL A 265 4.72 3.96 1.59
CA VAL A 265 3.38 3.63 1.08
C VAL A 265 2.31 4.16 2.04
N GLY A 266 1.20 4.65 1.49
CA GLY A 266 0.11 5.20 2.31
C GLY A 266 0.49 6.47 3.10
N SER A 267 1.40 7.29 2.58
CA SER A 267 1.85 8.53 3.25
C SER A 267 0.77 9.61 3.35
N LEU A 268 -0.33 9.48 2.59
CA LEU A 268 -1.41 10.45 2.55
C LEU A 268 -2.39 10.34 3.74
N TYR A 269 -2.35 9.26 4.52
CA TYR A 269 -3.21 9.02 5.69
C TYR A 269 -2.40 8.45 6.86
N SER A 270 -2.72 8.85 8.09
CA SER A 270 -1.97 8.48 9.31
C SER A 270 -0.44 8.57 9.15
N PRO A 271 0.11 9.74 8.78
CA PRO A 271 1.55 9.91 8.46
C PRO A 271 2.49 9.65 9.65
N GLU A 272 1.97 9.65 10.88
CA GLU A 272 2.72 9.29 12.10
C GLU A 272 3.07 7.80 12.16
N VAL A 273 2.40 6.95 11.39
CA VAL A 273 2.77 5.53 11.18
C VAL A 273 3.26 5.40 9.75
N LYS A 274 4.58 5.37 9.55
CA LYS A 274 5.17 5.19 8.24
C LYS A 274 5.24 3.71 7.89
N CYS A 275 4.74 3.36 6.72
CA CYS A 275 4.82 2.02 6.15
C CYS A 275 5.79 2.08 4.97
N VAL A 276 6.86 1.29 5.00
CA VAL A 276 8.00 1.46 4.12
C VAL A 276 8.40 0.12 3.54
N LEU A 277 8.45 0.04 2.22
CA LEU A 277 9.13 -1.06 1.51
C LEU A 277 10.55 -0.60 1.20
N GLY A 278 11.52 -1.50 1.31
CA GLY A 278 12.89 -1.18 0.95
C GLY A 278 13.83 -2.33 1.21
N ARG A 279 15.13 -2.03 1.27
CA ARG A 279 16.18 -3.00 1.57
C ARG A 279 17.03 -2.57 2.75
N MET A 280 17.49 -3.53 3.54
CA MET A 280 18.52 -3.34 4.56
C MET A 280 19.59 -4.42 4.38
N GLY A 281 20.83 -4.01 4.08
CA GLY A 281 21.92 -4.96 3.84
C GLY A 281 21.67 -5.87 2.63
N GLY A 282 21.03 -5.33 1.58
CA GLY A 282 20.70 -6.05 0.36
C GLY A 282 19.41 -6.88 0.44
N ILE A 283 18.80 -7.02 1.62
CA ILE A 283 17.62 -7.86 1.85
C ILE A 283 16.36 -7.01 1.78
N SER A 284 15.41 -7.41 0.93
CA SER A 284 14.09 -6.79 0.88
C SER A 284 13.31 -7.00 2.18
N CYS A 285 12.74 -5.94 2.72
CA CYS A 285 11.93 -5.97 3.93
C CYS A 285 10.81 -4.92 3.88
N ALA A 286 9.76 -5.18 4.65
CA ALA A 286 8.74 -4.21 4.96
C ALA A 286 8.99 -3.66 6.37
N ALA A 287 8.85 -2.36 6.59
CA ALA A 287 8.96 -1.78 7.93
C ALA A 287 7.81 -0.86 8.28
N ILE A 288 7.43 -0.91 9.56
CA ILE A 288 6.49 0.00 10.18
C ILE A 288 7.25 0.85 11.20
N ILE A 289 7.26 2.16 10.98
CA ILE A 289 7.97 3.12 11.82
C ILE A 289 6.95 4.05 12.48
N PHE A 290 6.94 4.04 13.81
CA PHE A 290 6.12 4.95 14.60
C PHE A 290 6.89 6.25 14.89
N GLY A 291 6.37 7.38 14.43
CA GLY A 291 6.98 8.71 14.61
C GLY A 291 6.47 9.48 15.83
N GLY A 292 7.01 10.69 16.02
CA GLY A 292 6.56 11.60 17.09
C GLY A 292 6.96 11.14 18.51
N ASP A 293 6.20 11.58 19.51
CA ASP A 293 6.42 11.24 20.94
C ASP A 293 5.44 10.16 21.43
N GLY A 294 5.51 8.98 20.82
CA GLY A 294 4.61 7.87 21.12
C GLY A 294 3.29 7.99 20.37
N VAL A 295 3.15 7.21 19.31
CA VAL A 295 1.91 7.15 18.53
C VAL A 295 0.78 6.59 19.39
N LEU A 296 -0.35 7.28 19.36
CA LEU A 296 -1.62 6.79 19.90
C LEU A 296 -2.46 6.17 18.78
N LEU A 297 -2.81 4.91 18.96
CA LEU A 297 -3.58 4.11 18.02
C LEU A 297 -5.06 4.52 18.02
N ASP A 298 -5.65 4.45 16.84
CA ASP A 298 -7.09 4.47 16.57
C ASP A 298 -7.39 3.39 15.51
N ALA A 299 -8.67 3.15 15.21
CA ALA A 299 -9.05 2.11 14.25
C ALA A 299 -8.43 2.33 12.85
N ALA A 300 -8.22 3.57 12.41
CA ALA A 300 -7.63 3.87 11.11
C ALA A 300 -6.15 3.50 11.06
N LYS A 301 -5.38 3.81 12.12
CA LYS A 301 -3.98 3.41 12.23
C LYS A 301 -3.81 1.90 12.32
N VAL A 302 -4.64 1.23 13.11
CA VAL A 302 -4.59 -0.23 13.23
C VAL A 302 -4.90 -0.88 11.88
N ARG A 303 -5.89 -0.38 11.15
CA ARG A 303 -6.19 -0.83 9.79
C ARG A 303 -5.02 -0.59 8.83
N LYS A 304 -4.39 0.59 8.86
CA LYS A 304 -3.20 0.89 8.05
C LYS A 304 -2.08 -0.12 8.28
N ILE A 305 -1.78 -0.40 9.56
CA ILE A 305 -0.75 -1.36 9.97
C ILE A 305 -1.10 -2.77 9.48
N LYS A 306 -2.35 -3.18 9.67
CA LYS A 306 -2.87 -4.47 9.22
C LYS A 306 -2.73 -4.64 7.69
N ASP A 307 -3.24 -3.69 6.91
CA ASP A 307 -3.24 -3.78 5.45
C ASP A 307 -1.80 -3.81 4.90
N PHE A 308 -0.87 -3.09 5.54
CA PHE A 308 0.55 -3.14 5.18
C PHE A 308 1.24 -4.45 5.60
N ALA A 309 0.92 -4.98 6.78
CA ALA A 309 1.41 -6.28 7.22
C ALA A 309 0.87 -7.42 6.34
N GLU A 310 -0.37 -7.33 5.86
CA GLU A 310 -0.96 -8.27 4.91
C GLU A 310 -0.17 -8.27 3.59
N LEU A 311 0.16 -7.09 3.07
CA LEU A 311 1.03 -6.96 1.89
C LEU A 311 2.40 -7.61 2.14
N ALA A 312 3.04 -7.34 3.28
CA ALA A 312 4.33 -7.93 3.62
C ALA A 312 4.27 -9.47 3.70
N CYS A 313 3.24 -10.01 4.35
CA CYS A 313 2.97 -11.44 4.44
C CYS A 313 2.81 -12.07 3.05
N CYS A 314 1.92 -11.53 2.21
CA CYS A 314 1.69 -12.04 0.86
C CYS A 314 2.89 -11.92 -0.08
N ARG A 315 3.88 -11.09 0.26
CA ARG A 315 5.15 -10.93 -0.46
C ARG A 315 6.32 -11.64 0.23
N GLU A 316 6.05 -12.38 1.30
CA GLU A 316 7.03 -13.11 2.10
C GLU A 316 8.19 -12.22 2.60
N LEU A 317 7.91 -10.93 2.81
CA LEU A 317 8.89 -9.97 3.27
C LEU A 317 9.05 -10.06 4.79
N PRO A 318 10.28 -10.09 5.31
CA PRO A 318 10.52 -9.81 6.72
C PRO A 318 9.88 -8.49 7.12
N LEU A 319 9.13 -8.51 8.22
CA LEU A 319 8.41 -7.37 8.76
C LEU A 319 9.16 -6.80 9.98
N VAL A 320 9.64 -5.57 9.84
CA VAL A 320 10.42 -4.87 10.87
C VAL A 320 9.57 -3.78 11.52
N PHE A 321 9.45 -3.79 12.84
CA PHE A 321 8.76 -2.74 13.59
C PHE A 321 9.77 -1.85 14.31
N PHE A 322 9.69 -0.54 14.10
CA PHE A 322 10.37 0.45 14.93
C PHE A 322 9.38 1.10 15.88
N VAL A 323 9.26 0.50 17.07
CA VAL A 323 8.15 0.72 18.00
C VAL A 323 8.35 2.00 18.81
N ASN A 324 7.38 2.90 18.67
CA ASN A 324 7.20 4.09 19.48
C ASN A 324 5.69 4.34 19.63
N CYS A 325 5.03 3.48 20.40
CA CYS A 325 3.57 3.42 20.54
C CYS A 325 3.16 3.51 22.01
N ALA A 326 2.29 4.48 22.32
CA ALA A 326 1.79 4.78 23.65
C ALA A 326 0.40 4.17 23.95
N GLY A 327 -0.01 3.18 23.15
CA GLY A 327 -1.29 2.48 23.30
C GLY A 327 -2.42 3.13 22.50
N LEU A 328 -3.67 3.03 22.99
CA LEU A 328 -4.84 3.61 22.35
C LEU A 328 -5.00 5.08 22.71
N ARG A 329 -5.54 5.87 21.77
CA ARG A 329 -5.93 7.26 22.03
C ARG A 329 -7.00 7.32 23.13
N PRO A 330 -6.83 8.13 24.20
CA PRO A 330 -7.72 8.17 25.35
C PRO A 330 -8.98 9.00 25.09
N ASP A 331 -9.78 8.61 24.10
CA ASP A 331 -11.08 9.22 23.82
C ASP A 331 -12.19 8.19 23.57
N ILE A 332 -13.44 8.66 23.68
CA ILE A 332 -14.65 7.85 23.52
C ILE A 332 -14.77 7.29 22.10
N ALA A 333 -14.34 8.04 21.07
CA ALA A 333 -14.45 7.63 19.68
C ALA A 333 -13.53 6.44 19.34
N THR A 334 -12.44 6.28 20.09
CA THR A 334 -11.48 5.19 19.94
C THR A 334 -11.87 3.98 20.79
N HIS A 335 -12.45 4.18 21.98
CA HIS A 335 -12.79 3.12 22.92
C HIS A 335 -14.15 2.45 22.62
N ASP A 336 -14.35 2.06 21.36
CA ASP A 336 -15.53 1.34 20.89
C ASP A 336 -15.16 -0.08 20.40
N SER A 337 -16.16 -0.84 19.94
CA SER A 337 -15.92 -2.19 19.42
C SER A 337 -15.24 -2.22 18.04
N LEU A 338 -15.17 -1.09 17.31
CA LEU A 338 -14.52 -1.02 16.01
C LEU A 338 -13.01 -1.16 16.16
N VAL A 339 -12.38 -0.45 17.10
CA VAL A 339 -10.93 -0.60 17.32
C VAL A 339 -10.57 -2.02 17.75
N LEU A 340 -11.40 -2.64 18.60
CA LEU A 340 -11.18 -4.00 19.08
C LEU A 340 -11.23 -5.02 17.93
N LYS A 341 -12.17 -4.83 16.99
CA LYS A 341 -12.25 -5.65 15.78
C LYS A 341 -10.99 -5.49 14.92
N GLU A 342 -10.55 -4.27 14.65
CA GLU A 342 -9.34 -4.03 13.85
C GLU A 342 -8.09 -4.61 14.53
N ILE A 343 -8.00 -4.55 15.85
CA ILE A 343 -6.90 -5.18 16.61
C ILE A 343 -6.92 -6.71 16.43
N ALA A 344 -8.09 -7.34 16.52
CA ALA A 344 -8.21 -8.78 16.32
C ALA A 344 -7.80 -9.20 14.89
N GLU A 345 -8.23 -8.45 13.87
CA GLU A 345 -7.83 -8.68 12.48
C GLU A 345 -6.33 -8.46 12.28
N LEU A 346 -5.74 -7.44 12.92
CA LEU A 346 -4.29 -7.23 12.90
C LEU A 346 -3.54 -8.44 13.51
N ILE A 347 -4.00 -8.95 14.65
CA ILE A 347 -3.39 -10.13 15.29
C ILE A 347 -3.39 -11.33 14.32
N ASN A 348 -4.51 -11.58 13.64
CA ASN A 348 -4.60 -12.67 12.65
C ASN A 348 -3.56 -12.49 11.53
N VAL A 349 -3.38 -11.27 11.01
CA VAL A 349 -2.40 -10.99 9.96
C VAL A 349 -0.96 -11.14 10.48
N LEU A 350 -0.67 -10.67 11.69
CA LEU A 350 0.66 -10.80 12.29
C LEU A 350 1.03 -12.26 12.58
N ASP A 351 0.06 -13.11 12.91
CA ASP A 351 0.25 -14.55 13.07
C ASP A 351 0.67 -15.20 11.74
N CYS A 352 0.11 -14.75 10.61
CA CYS A 352 0.52 -15.20 9.27
C CYS A 352 1.86 -14.63 8.78
N CYS A 353 2.46 -13.66 9.48
CA CYS A 353 3.77 -13.11 9.12
C CYS A 353 4.89 -13.94 9.76
N ASP A 354 5.52 -14.86 9.03
CA ASP A 354 6.52 -15.79 9.61
C ASP A 354 7.82 -15.15 10.08
N LYS A 355 8.14 -13.93 9.63
CA LYS A 355 9.44 -13.26 9.85
C LYS A 355 9.22 -11.89 10.44
N LYS A 356 9.33 -11.76 11.76
CA LYS A 356 9.03 -10.52 12.48
C LYS A 356 10.20 -10.10 13.37
N VAL A 357 10.68 -8.87 13.14
CA VAL A 357 11.70 -8.23 13.98
C VAL A 357 11.11 -6.98 14.61
N SER A 358 11.27 -6.83 15.92
CA SER A 358 10.88 -5.62 16.66
C SER A 358 12.10 -4.89 17.18
N VAL A 359 12.09 -3.57 17.04
CA VAL A 359 13.06 -2.64 17.61
C VAL A 359 12.28 -1.57 18.35
N ILE A 360 12.26 -1.61 19.67
CA ILE A 360 11.64 -0.58 20.49
C ILE A 360 12.53 0.66 20.44
N SER A 361 12.17 1.62 19.59
CA SER A 361 12.94 2.84 19.32
C SER A 361 12.56 4.01 20.22
N GLY A 362 11.37 3.96 20.83
CA GLY A 362 10.87 4.96 21.78
C GLY A 362 10.02 4.32 22.87
N LYS A 363 8.71 4.60 22.87
CA LYS A 363 7.76 4.04 23.84
C LYS A 363 7.21 2.68 23.37
N ALA A 364 7.09 1.72 24.27
CA ALA A 364 6.28 0.52 24.10
C ALA A 364 5.39 0.35 25.34
N VAL A 365 4.19 0.92 25.29
CA VAL A 365 3.30 1.02 26.46
C VAL A 365 2.02 0.23 26.22
N GLY A 366 1.67 -0.64 27.17
CA GLY A 366 0.43 -1.42 27.16
C GLY A 366 0.22 -2.16 25.83
N LEU A 367 -0.85 -1.86 25.11
CA LEU A 367 -1.12 -2.44 23.78
C LEU A 367 -0.02 -2.19 22.74
N GLY A 368 0.72 -1.08 22.85
CA GLY A 368 1.87 -0.81 21.99
C GLY A 368 2.99 -1.83 22.15
N TYR A 369 3.24 -2.29 23.39
CA TYR A 369 4.16 -3.39 23.66
C TYR A 369 3.56 -4.73 23.21
N THR A 370 2.34 -5.02 23.64
CA THR A 370 1.69 -6.31 23.37
C THR A 370 1.64 -6.62 21.89
N LEU A 371 1.25 -5.68 21.03
CA LEU A 371 1.12 -5.92 19.60
C LEU A 371 2.46 -5.89 18.85
N PHE A 372 3.36 -4.98 19.24
CA PHE A 372 4.50 -4.62 18.39
C PHE A 372 5.88 -5.08 18.90
N ALA A 373 5.97 -5.61 20.13
CA ALA A 373 7.26 -5.99 20.71
C ALA A 373 7.23 -7.30 21.53
N ALA A 374 6.07 -7.70 22.05
CA ALA A 374 6.00 -8.88 22.90
C ALA A 374 6.41 -10.15 22.15
N LYS A 375 7.44 -10.86 22.65
CA LYS A 375 7.93 -12.12 22.07
C LYS A 375 6.80 -13.13 21.81
N SER A 376 5.80 -13.19 22.70
CA SER A 376 4.63 -14.07 22.59
C SER A 376 3.72 -13.80 21.39
N MET A 377 3.85 -12.66 20.71
CA MET A 377 3.21 -12.40 19.41
C MET A 377 3.97 -13.04 18.23
N GLY A 378 4.99 -13.86 18.51
CA GLY A 378 5.76 -14.57 17.50
C GLY A 378 6.84 -13.73 16.84
N TYR A 379 7.39 -12.74 17.54
CA TYR A 379 8.58 -12.01 17.06
C TYR A 379 9.82 -12.89 17.19
N ASP A 380 10.55 -13.07 16.09
CA ASP A 380 11.81 -13.83 16.06
C ASP A 380 12.89 -13.14 16.89
N TYR A 381 12.94 -11.81 16.77
CA TYR A 381 13.87 -10.95 17.49
C TYR A 381 13.17 -9.69 17.97
N THR A 382 13.37 -9.33 19.24
CA THR A 382 12.91 -8.10 19.89
C THR A 382 14.11 -7.41 20.53
N PHE A 383 14.49 -6.26 19.99
CA PHE A 383 15.49 -5.37 20.57
C PHE A 383 14.82 -4.15 21.19
N ALA A 384 15.51 -3.50 22.12
CA ALA A 384 15.14 -2.18 22.57
C ALA A 384 16.36 -1.25 22.51
N PHE A 385 16.15 -0.01 22.11
CA PHE A 385 17.17 1.02 22.26
C PHE A 385 17.43 1.28 23.74
N ALA A 386 18.67 1.61 24.08
CA ALA A 386 19.04 2.00 25.46
C ALA A 386 18.22 3.20 25.99
N THR A 387 17.64 3.99 25.10
CA THR A 387 16.77 5.14 25.41
C THR A 387 15.27 4.83 25.40
N ALA A 388 14.89 3.58 25.15
CA ALA A 388 13.50 3.16 25.06
C ALA A 388 12.79 3.16 26.41
N LYS A 389 11.46 3.15 26.40
CA LYS A 389 10.62 3.02 27.59
C LYS A 389 9.63 1.88 27.39
N VAL A 390 9.68 0.86 28.24
CA VAL A 390 8.82 -0.32 28.15
C VAL A 390 7.98 -0.42 29.41
N ALA A 391 6.66 -0.24 29.31
CA ALA A 391 5.82 -0.13 30.51
C ALA A 391 4.38 -0.62 30.30
N LEU A 392 3.67 -0.85 31.40
CA LEU A 392 2.23 -1.12 31.37
C LEU A 392 1.41 0.15 31.09
N PHE A 393 1.82 1.26 31.69
CA PHE A 393 1.19 2.57 31.57
C PHE A 393 2.23 3.65 31.29
N ASP A 394 1.79 4.79 30.74
CA ASP A 394 2.68 5.93 30.54
C ASP A 394 3.04 6.59 31.89
N GLY A 395 4.26 7.13 31.99
CA GLY A 395 5.04 7.32 33.22
C GLY A 395 4.26 7.74 34.47
N VAL A 396 3.52 8.85 34.41
CA VAL A 396 2.77 9.39 35.57
C VAL A 396 1.67 8.45 36.04
N GLN A 397 0.89 7.89 35.11
CA GLN A 397 -0.25 7.03 35.45
C GLN A 397 0.23 5.68 36.01
N GLY A 398 1.30 5.12 35.43
CA GLY A 398 1.90 3.90 35.94
C GLY A 398 2.43 4.08 37.35
N ALA A 399 3.11 5.19 37.61
CA ALA A 399 3.64 5.52 38.93
C ALA A 399 2.54 5.66 39.99
N GLU A 400 1.43 6.33 39.68
CA GLU A 400 0.31 6.51 40.61
C GLU A 400 -0.42 5.20 40.94
N ILE A 401 -0.50 4.27 39.97
CA ILE A 401 -1.12 2.95 40.17
C ILE A 401 -0.19 2.00 40.94
N GLU A 402 1.07 1.91 40.54
CA GLU A 402 2.04 0.97 41.11
C GLU A 402 2.38 1.32 42.56
N PHE A 403 2.54 2.61 42.86
CA PHE A 403 2.90 3.12 44.19
C PHE A 403 1.68 3.68 44.94
N ALA A 404 0.49 3.17 44.64
CA ALA A 404 -0.75 3.59 45.28
C ALA A 404 -0.64 3.41 46.81
N GLY A 405 -0.67 4.54 47.55
CA GLY A 405 -0.56 4.56 49.01
C GLY A 405 0.75 5.15 49.54
N GLU A 406 1.75 5.39 48.69
CA GLU A 406 2.94 6.15 49.08
C GLU A 406 2.65 7.66 48.97
N ASN A 407 2.89 8.42 50.06
CA ASN A 407 2.66 9.87 50.09
C ASN A 407 3.93 10.64 49.65
N VAL A 408 4.41 10.33 48.45
CA VAL A 408 5.57 10.97 47.81
C VAL A 408 5.07 11.87 46.67
N GLY A 409 5.74 12.99 46.41
CA GLY A 409 5.34 13.90 45.34
C GLY A 409 5.34 13.22 43.97
N LYS A 410 4.40 13.61 43.09
CA LYS A 410 4.20 12.99 41.75
C LYS A 410 5.49 12.88 40.92
N GLU A 411 6.33 13.92 40.93
CA GLU A 411 7.60 13.93 40.21
C GLU A 411 8.58 12.84 40.70
N MET A 412 8.62 12.57 42.00
CA MET A 412 9.46 11.51 42.57
C MET A 412 8.94 10.12 42.21
N LEU A 413 7.61 9.92 42.23
CA LEU A 413 6.98 8.66 41.82
C LEU A 413 7.22 8.40 40.34
N GLU A 414 7.05 9.40 39.47
CA GLU A 414 7.31 9.27 38.04
C GLU A 414 8.77 8.96 37.74
N LYS A 415 9.71 9.64 38.40
CA LYS A 415 11.14 9.35 38.25
C LYS A 415 11.48 7.92 38.67
N ARG A 416 10.93 7.48 39.82
CA ARG A 416 11.14 6.13 40.34
C ARG A 416 10.54 5.06 39.42
N TYR A 417 9.31 5.26 38.92
CA TYR A 417 8.70 4.37 37.92
C TYR A 417 9.53 4.34 36.62
N SER A 418 10.06 5.50 36.22
CA SER A 418 10.92 5.60 35.05
C SER A 418 12.17 4.72 35.18
N GLU A 419 12.86 4.81 36.31
CA GLU A 419 14.14 4.14 36.58
C GLU A 419 13.98 2.65 36.98
N GLU A 420 12.98 2.33 37.80
CA GLU A 420 12.81 0.98 38.38
C GLU A 420 11.97 0.06 37.51
N THR A 421 11.00 0.61 36.76
CA THR A 421 9.99 -0.21 36.07
C THR A 421 10.08 -0.09 34.56
N SER A 422 10.12 1.13 34.02
CA SER A 422 10.04 1.34 32.57
C SER A 422 11.37 1.29 31.82
N ASP A 423 12.48 1.22 32.55
CA ASP A 423 13.81 1.04 31.99
C ASP A 423 13.90 -0.30 31.22
N PRO A 424 14.43 -0.30 29.99
CA PRO A 424 14.39 -1.47 29.13
C PRO A 424 15.29 -2.60 29.64
N VAL A 425 16.33 -2.32 30.43
CA VAL A 425 17.17 -3.34 31.07
C VAL A 425 16.35 -4.10 32.11
N ASN A 426 15.48 -3.42 32.85
CA ASN A 426 14.58 -4.07 33.80
C ASN A 426 13.53 -4.93 33.08
N ALA A 427 12.98 -4.44 31.96
CA ALA A 427 12.06 -5.21 31.12
C ALA A 427 12.71 -6.45 30.48
N ALA A 428 14.00 -6.41 30.17
CA ALA A 428 14.75 -7.51 29.56
C ALA A 428 15.07 -8.68 30.51
N ARG A 429 14.94 -8.51 31.84
CA ARG A 429 15.37 -9.52 32.85
C ARG A 429 14.75 -10.91 32.67
N ASN A 430 13.56 -10.97 32.06
CA ASN A 430 12.84 -12.23 31.82
C ASN A 430 13.13 -12.84 30.43
N GLY A 431 14.01 -12.24 29.64
CA GLY A 431 14.37 -12.72 28.30
C GLY A 431 13.34 -12.42 27.20
N TYR A 432 12.36 -11.53 27.46
CA TYR A 432 11.37 -11.13 26.45
C TYR A 432 11.89 -10.09 25.46
N ILE A 433 12.99 -9.41 25.80
CA ILE A 433 13.76 -8.53 24.92
C ILE A 433 15.14 -9.20 24.79
N ASP A 434 15.53 -9.54 23.57
CA ASP A 434 16.74 -10.31 23.28
C ASP A 434 18.02 -9.51 23.56
N ASN A 435 17.98 -8.19 23.32
CA ASN A 435 19.09 -7.32 23.65
C ASN A 435 18.67 -5.85 23.80
N ILE A 436 19.44 -5.12 24.62
CA ILE A 436 19.41 -3.67 24.71
C ILE A 436 20.57 -3.13 23.90
N ILE A 437 20.25 -2.39 22.84
CA ILE A 437 21.24 -1.95 21.85
C ILE A 437 21.44 -0.45 21.88
N GLU A 438 22.65 -0.02 21.55
CA GLU A 438 22.93 1.38 21.27
C GLU A 438 22.29 1.78 19.93
N PRO A 439 21.46 2.83 19.88
CA PRO A 439 20.68 3.19 18.70
C PRO A 439 21.51 3.35 17.41
N ALA A 440 22.71 3.94 17.49
CA ALA A 440 23.54 4.20 16.32
C ALA A 440 23.97 2.93 15.57
N PHE A 441 24.02 1.78 16.24
CA PHE A 441 24.43 0.50 15.67
C PHE A 441 23.25 -0.39 15.22
N ALA A 442 22.01 0.13 15.25
CA ALA A 442 20.80 -0.64 14.97
C ALA A 442 20.84 -1.42 13.64
N LYS A 443 21.44 -0.85 12.58
CA LYS A 443 21.51 -1.50 11.25
C LYS A 443 22.18 -2.87 11.33
N GLN A 444 23.30 -2.97 12.05
CA GLN A 444 24.05 -4.23 12.19
C GLN A 444 23.19 -5.34 12.80
N TYR A 445 22.44 -5.03 13.87
CA TYR A 445 21.57 -6.00 14.52
C TYR A 445 20.44 -6.45 13.61
N ILE A 446 19.78 -5.51 12.94
CA ILE A 446 18.65 -5.80 12.06
C ILE A 446 19.11 -6.63 10.86
N VAL A 447 20.18 -6.22 10.18
CA VAL A 447 20.72 -6.95 9.01
C VAL A 447 21.12 -8.38 9.40
N ALA A 448 21.80 -8.56 10.54
CA ALA A 448 22.14 -9.89 11.03
C ALA A 448 20.88 -10.76 11.26
N CYS A 449 19.82 -10.19 11.85
CA CYS A 449 18.56 -10.91 12.02
C CYS A 449 17.93 -11.28 10.68
N LEU A 450 17.82 -10.32 9.76
CA LEU A 450 17.25 -10.54 8.43
C LEU A 450 17.99 -11.66 7.69
N GLN A 451 19.32 -11.72 7.78
CA GLN A 451 20.14 -12.79 7.20
C GLN A 451 19.78 -14.17 7.76
N THR A 452 19.44 -14.28 9.05
CA THR A 452 19.01 -15.56 9.65
C THR A 452 17.59 -15.97 9.29
N LEU A 453 16.76 -15.02 8.83
CA LEU A 453 15.35 -15.23 8.47
C LEU A 453 15.17 -15.50 6.95
N LEU A 454 16.24 -15.41 6.16
CA LEU A 454 16.19 -15.84 4.77
C LEU A 454 16.07 -17.38 4.69
N PRO A 455 15.29 -17.90 3.72
CA PRO A 455 15.09 -19.33 3.54
C PRO A 455 16.34 -20.07 3.03
#